data_AF-A0A645HX54-F1
#
_entry.id   AF-A0A645HX54-F1
#
_cell.length_a   1.000
_cell.length_b   1.000
_cell.length_c   1.000
_cell.angle_alpha   90.00
_cell.angle_beta   90.00
_cell.angle_gamma   90.00
#
_symmetry.space_group_name_H-M   'P 1'
#
loop_
_entity.id
_entity.type
_entity.pdbx_description
1 polymer ?
#
loop_
_entity_poly.entity_id
_entity_poly.type
_entity_poly.pdbx_seq_one_letter_code
_entity_poly.pdbx_strand_id
1 'polypeptide(L)'
;MYATYEVNSRLSDLKIHSIIDKLNPNLRSIETTSGQKRVREFYAMSPEDAYSLLEAIAEMHGFSDKLKLVKPNSEEALAEETAQEIDTESTERASNFSFSKCQIPEGDEIEYAYDDNLKAKVVDDRNIEYNGETMSLTALAKLLSGKKYSIAGPKYFKYKGEWLNDRRHRLGV
;
A
#
# COMPACT_ATOMS: atom_id res chain seq x y z
N MET A 1 -9.04 8.47 10.79
CA MET A 1 -10.09 7.53 11.30
C MET A 1 -11.35 7.75 10.48
N TYR A 2 -11.88 6.71 9.82
CA TYR A 2 -12.91 6.87 8.78
C TYR A 2 -14.35 6.77 9.28
N ALA A 3 -14.64 5.83 10.18
CA ALA A 3 -15.98 5.61 10.73
C ALA A 3 -15.91 5.07 12.16
N THR A 4 -17.00 5.24 12.91
CA THR A 4 -17.20 4.61 14.22
C THR A 4 -18.39 3.68 14.16
N TYR A 5 -18.26 2.51 14.79
CA TYR A 5 -19.36 1.57 14.95
C TYR A 5 -19.60 1.28 16.43
N GLU A 6 -20.73 1.75 16.95
CA GLU A 6 -21.10 1.60 18.36
C GLU A 6 -21.80 0.26 18.61
N VAL A 7 -21.48 -0.42 19.72
CA VAL A 7 -22.05 -1.72 20.10
C VAL A 7 -22.88 -1.67 21.39
N ASN A 8 -23.98 -2.44 21.37
CA ASN A 8 -24.97 -2.68 22.44
C ASN A 8 -24.44 -2.95 23.85
N SER A 9 -23.29 -3.61 23.95
CA SER A 9 -22.84 -4.12 25.24
C SER A 9 -21.33 -4.29 25.28
N ARG A 10 -20.82 -4.14 26.50
CA ARG A 10 -19.43 -4.38 26.85
C ARG A 10 -19.02 -5.78 26.38
N LEU A 11 -17.92 -5.89 25.65
CA LEU A 11 -17.37 -7.13 25.07
C LEU A 11 -18.06 -7.62 23.78
N SER A 12 -19.09 -6.95 23.27
CA SER A 12 -19.64 -7.29 21.94
C SER A 12 -18.72 -6.87 20.80
N ASP A 13 -17.93 -5.83 21.01
CA ASP A 13 -16.82 -5.42 20.16
C ASP A 13 -15.83 -6.59 19.94
N LEU A 14 -15.53 -7.37 20.99
CA LEU A 14 -14.67 -8.56 20.89
C LEU A 14 -15.20 -9.63 19.92
N LYS A 15 -16.53 -9.72 19.74
CA LYS A 15 -17.12 -10.65 18.77
C LYS A 15 -16.93 -10.15 17.34
N ILE A 16 -17.03 -8.85 17.11
CA ILE A 16 -16.75 -8.24 15.81
C ILE A 16 -15.29 -8.50 15.43
N HIS A 17 -14.37 -8.25 16.37
CA HIS A 17 -12.95 -8.60 16.22
C HIS A 17 -12.75 -10.08 15.86
N SER A 18 -13.42 -10.98 16.58
CA SER A 18 -13.34 -12.42 16.31
C SER A 18 -13.89 -12.82 14.94
N ILE A 19 -14.86 -12.09 14.40
CA ILE A 19 -15.42 -12.31 13.05
C ILE A 19 -14.43 -11.85 11.99
N ILE A 20 -13.83 -10.67 12.15
CA ILE A 20 -12.80 -10.15 11.24
C ILE A 20 -11.59 -11.10 11.20
N ASP A 21 -11.12 -11.55 12.37
CA ASP A 21 -10.03 -12.51 12.50
C ASP A 21 -10.33 -13.84 11.76
N LYS A 22 -11.60 -14.28 11.75
CA LYS A 22 -12.02 -15.50 11.03
C LYS A 22 -12.23 -15.31 9.53
N LEU A 23 -12.66 -14.11 9.11
CA LEU A 23 -12.86 -13.78 7.70
C LEU A 23 -11.54 -13.69 6.96
N ASN A 24 -10.60 -12.91 7.49
CA ASN A 24 -9.24 -12.83 6.97
C ASN A 24 -8.31 -12.21 8.03
N PRO A 25 -7.46 -13.02 8.68
CA PRO A 25 -6.53 -12.54 9.71
C PRO A 25 -5.59 -11.41 9.23
N ASN A 26 -5.32 -11.34 7.92
CA ASN A 26 -4.42 -10.33 7.33
C ASN A 26 -5.07 -8.94 7.25
N LEU A 27 -6.37 -8.82 7.51
CA LEU A 27 -7.05 -7.52 7.57
C LEU A 27 -6.69 -6.74 8.84
N ARG A 28 -6.05 -7.36 9.84
CA ARG A 28 -5.78 -6.73 11.11
C ARG A 28 -4.28 -6.49 11.31
N SER A 29 -3.91 -5.25 11.63
CA SER A 29 -2.56 -4.92 12.08
C SER A 29 -2.58 -4.64 13.59
N ILE A 30 -1.64 -5.24 14.31
CA ILE A 30 -1.48 -5.05 15.75
C ILE A 30 -0.07 -4.50 15.97
N GLU A 31 0.03 -3.20 16.21
CA GLU A 31 1.28 -2.54 16.55
C GLU A 31 1.38 -2.33 18.06
N THR A 32 2.56 -2.59 18.62
CA THR A 32 2.83 -2.31 20.04
C THR A 32 3.86 -1.19 20.12
N THR A 33 3.37 0.04 20.23
CA THR A 33 4.22 1.24 20.35
C THR A 33 4.19 1.70 21.80
N SER A 34 5.36 1.77 22.45
CA SER A 34 5.54 2.24 23.83
C SER A 34 4.67 1.51 24.87
N GLY A 35 4.47 0.19 24.71
CA GLY A 35 3.71 -0.65 25.65
C GLY A 35 2.19 -0.56 25.54
N GLN A 36 1.65 0.31 24.66
CA GLN A 36 0.23 0.32 24.31
C GLN A 36 0.00 -0.48 23.04
N LYS A 37 -0.93 -1.44 23.12
CA LYS A 37 -1.39 -2.21 21.96
C LYS A 37 -2.34 -1.35 21.14
N ARG A 38 -1.92 -0.92 19.95
CA ARG A 38 -2.80 -0.31 18.96
C ARG A 38 -3.23 -1.38 17.97
N VAL A 39 -4.54 -1.56 17.85
CA VAL A 39 -5.14 -2.49 16.90
C VAL A 39 -5.77 -1.66 15.80
N ARG A 40 -5.29 -1.86 14.57
CA ARG A 40 -5.89 -1.29 13.35
C ARG A 40 -6.64 -2.40 12.64
N GLU A 41 -7.96 -2.29 12.67
CA GLU A 41 -8.82 -3.14 11.84
C GLU A 41 -8.74 -2.65 10.39
N PHE A 42 -8.80 -3.58 9.44
CA PHE A 42 -8.87 -3.30 8.01
C PHE A 42 -7.63 -2.62 7.41
N TYR A 43 -6.45 -2.89 7.97
CA TYR A 43 -5.17 -2.31 7.53
C TYR A 43 -4.82 -2.61 6.06
N ALA A 44 -5.16 -3.82 5.58
CA ALA A 44 -4.87 -4.26 4.22
C ALA A 44 -6.05 -4.06 3.24
N MET A 45 -7.00 -3.17 3.54
CA MET A 45 -8.12 -2.87 2.65
C MET A 45 -8.47 -1.38 2.65
N SER A 46 -9.22 -0.94 1.64
CA SER A 46 -9.62 0.46 1.54
C SER A 46 -10.60 0.85 2.67
N PRO A 47 -10.59 2.12 3.12
CA PRO A 47 -11.58 2.61 4.08
C PRO A 47 -13.03 2.40 3.62
N GLU A 48 -13.28 2.49 2.32
CA GLU A 48 -14.59 2.27 1.68
C GLU A 48 -15.02 0.81 1.80
N ASP A 49 -14.14 -0.14 1.45
CA ASP A 49 -14.44 -1.57 1.56
C ASP A 49 -14.63 -1.99 3.02
N ALA A 50 -13.83 -1.42 3.92
CA ALA A 50 -13.95 -1.63 5.36
C ALA A 50 -15.30 -1.13 5.88
N TYR A 51 -15.73 0.04 5.41
CA TYR A 51 -17.02 0.61 5.73
C TYR A 51 -18.17 -0.25 5.21
N SER A 52 -18.13 -0.68 3.95
CA SER A 52 -19.16 -1.55 3.35
C SER A 52 -19.29 -2.89 4.09
N LEU A 53 -18.19 -3.44 4.60
CA LEU A 53 -18.24 -4.67 5.40
C LEU A 53 -18.91 -4.43 6.76
N LEU A 54 -18.57 -3.32 7.43
CA LEU A 54 -19.23 -2.93 8.68
C LEU A 54 -20.71 -2.60 8.46
N GLU A 55 -21.05 -1.99 7.33
CA GLU A 55 -22.42 -1.68 6.93
C GLU A 55 -23.25 -2.95 6.76
N ALA A 56 -22.74 -3.95 6.05
CA ALA A 56 -23.39 -5.26 5.92
C ALA A 56 -23.63 -5.92 7.29
N ILE A 57 -22.66 -5.85 8.21
CA ILE A 57 -22.81 -6.37 9.57
C ILE A 57 -23.87 -5.57 10.33
N ALA A 58 -23.86 -4.24 10.21
CA ALA A 58 -24.81 -3.37 10.88
C ALA A 58 -26.25 -3.62 10.37
N GLU A 59 -26.44 -3.80 9.07
CA GLU A 59 -27.73 -4.16 8.46
C GLU A 59 -28.24 -5.51 8.95
N MET A 60 -27.40 -6.54 8.96
CA MET A 60 -27.77 -7.88 9.44
C MET A 60 -28.22 -7.89 10.91
N HIS A 61 -27.69 -6.98 11.72
CA HIS A 61 -27.99 -6.89 13.15
C HIS A 61 -28.99 -5.77 13.50
N GLY A 62 -29.49 -5.00 12.52
CA GLY A 62 -30.40 -3.89 12.75
C GLY A 62 -29.77 -2.72 13.53
N PHE A 63 -28.47 -2.50 13.36
CA PHE A 63 -27.68 -1.45 14.02
C PHE A 63 -27.08 -0.43 13.04
N SER A 64 -27.68 -0.25 11.87
CA SER A 64 -27.24 0.74 10.88
C SER A 64 -27.18 2.17 11.43
N ASP A 65 -28.00 2.50 12.45
CA ASP A 65 -28.00 3.78 13.17
C ASP A 65 -26.71 4.03 13.99
N LYS A 66 -25.93 2.98 14.23
CA LYS A 66 -24.72 2.99 15.07
C LYS A 66 -23.42 3.01 14.29
N LEU A 67 -23.47 2.81 12.98
CA LEU A 67 -22.35 3.03 12.08
C LEU A 67 -22.40 4.47 11.59
N LYS A 68 -21.38 5.27 11.93
CA LYS A 68 -21.33 6.70 11.60
C LYS A 68 -20.01 7.03 10.91
N LEU A 69 -20.11 7.66 9.75
CA LEU A 69 -18.95 8.27 9.10
C LEU A 69 -18.41 9.40 9.98
N VAL A 70 -17.10 9.39 10.21
CA VAL A 70 -16.40 10.47 10.88
C VAL A 70 -16.07 11.50 9.80
N LYS A 71 -16.53 12.74 9.96
CA LYS A 71 -16.10 13.82 9.06
C LYS A 71 -14.61 14.07 9.30
N PRO A 72 -13.74 13.90 8.30
CA PRO A 72 -12.32 14.10 8.49
C PRO A 72 -12.06 15.56 8.87
N ASN A 73 -11.36 15.78 9.99
CA ASN A 73 -10.77 17.07 10.29
C ASN A 73 -9.50 17.23 9.41
N SER A 74 -9.25 18.43 8.88
CA SER A 74 -8.24 18.68 7.84
C SER A 74 -6.82 18.24 8.22
N GLU A 75 -6.51 18.17 9.52
CA GLU A 75 -5.21 17.75 10.05
C GLU A 75 -5.07 16.21 10.14
N GLU A 76 -6.16 15.48 10.35
CA GLU A 76 -6.15 14.01 10.43
C GLU A 76 -6.04 13.35 9.05
N ALA A 77 -6.61 13.99 8.02
CA ALA A 77 -6.46 13.55 6.63
C ALA A 77 -4.98 13.55 6.16
N LEU A 78 -4.22 14.58 6.57
CA LEU A 78 -2.80 14.72 6.23
C LEU A 78 -1.92 13.67 6.95
N ALA A 79 -2.25 13.37 8.21
CA ALA A 79 -1.56 12.37 9.01
C ALA A 79 -1.84 10.93 8.51
N GLU A 80 -3.06 10.66 8.02
CA GLU A 80 -3.45 9.35 7.48
C GLU A 80 -2.81 9.07 6.11
N GLU A 81 -2.63 10.10 5.27
CA GLU A 81 -1.84 10.03 4.02
C GLU A 81 -0.37 9.71 4.29
N THR A 82 0.25 10.39 5.27
CA THR A 82 1.66 10.16 5.65
C THR A 82 1.88 8.75 6.23
N ALA A 83 0.91 8.20 6.97
CA ALA A 83 1.00 6.87 7.55
C ALA A 83 0.85 5.75 6.49
N GLN A 84 0.04 5.95 5.45
CA GLN A 84 -0.04 5.03 4.30
C GLN A 84 1.26 4.98 3.49
N GLU A 85 2.00 6.09 3.42
CA GLU A 85 3.29 6.13 2.72
C GLU A 85 4.38 5.29 3.43
N ILE A 86 4.40 5.26 4.77
CA ILE A 86 5.40 4.54 5.59
C ILE A 86 5.13 3.03 5.64
N ASP A 87 3.86 2.62 5.69
CA ASP A 87 3.53 1.20 5.86
C ASP A 87 3.84 0.37 4.60
N THR A 88 3.78 0.99 3.42
CA THR A 88 4.25 0.37 2.17
C THR A 88 5.77 0.31 2.03
N GLU A 89 6.55 0.99 2.88
CA GLU A 89 8.03 0.90 2.93
C GLU A 89 8.53 -0.30 3.77
N SER A 90 7.67 -0.94 4.58
CA SER A 90 8.12 -1.81 5.69
C SER A 90 8.04 -3.32 5.43
N THR A 91 7.29 -3.80 4.44
CA THR A 91 6.90 -5.23 4.43
C THR A 91 8.01 -6.21 4.08
N GLU A 92 9.07 -5.81 3.38
CA GLU A 92 10.21 -6.71 3.18
C GLU A 92 11.49 -5.88 3.12
N ARG A 93 12.55 -6.32 3.82
CA ARG A 93 13.94 -6.03 3.44
C ARG A 93 14.22 -6.70 2.10
N ALA A 94 13.45 -6.32 1.10
CA ALA A 94 13.58 -6.75 -0.26
C ALA A 94 15.00 -6.32 -0.64
N SER A 95 15.86 -7.30 -0.94
CA SER A 95 17.23 -7.04 -1.39
C SER A 95 17.20 -5.92 -2.45
N ASN A 96 18.24 -5.06 -2.51
CA ASN A 96 18.26 -3.99 -3.50
C ASN A 96 17.80 -4.53 -4.86
N PHE A 97 16.83 -3.83 -5.47
CA PHE A 97 16.28 -4.23 -6.75
C PHE A 97 17.42 -4.39 -7.77
N SER A 98 17.32 -5.45 -8.57
CA SER A 98 18.33 -5.86 -9.54
C SER A 98 17.60 -6.32 -10.80
N PHE A 99 17.94 -5.71 -11.95
CA PHE A 99 17.31 -6.02 -13.23
C PHE A 99 17.59 -7.46 -13.65
N SER A 100 18.82 -7.96 -13.46
CA SER A 100 19.20 -9.33 -13.78
C SER A 100 18.41 -10.36 -12.99
N LYS A 101 18.20 -10.14 -11.69
CA LYS A 101 17.35 -11.00 -10.85
C LYS A 101 15.90 -11.00 -11.33
N CYS A 102 15.43 -9.86 -11.83
CA CYS A 102 14.10 -9.75 -12.43
C CYS A 102 14.05 -10.26 -13.88
N GLN A 103 15.12 -10.89 -14.40
CA GLN A 103 15.21 -11.36 -15.78
C GLN A 103 14.90 -10.23 -16.78
N ILE A 104 15.49 -9.06 -16.55
CA ILE A 104 15.45 -7.90 -17.45
C ILE A 104 16.89 -7.64 -17.89
N PRO A 105 17.23 -7.88 -19.17
CA PRO A 105 18.58 -7.71 -19.67
C PRO A 105 18.93 -6.23 -19.89
N GLU A 106 20.23 -5.93 -19.89
CA GLU A 106 20.72 -4.62 -20.33
C GLU A 106 20.32 -4.36 -21.78
N GLY A 107 19.93 -3.13 -22.07
CA GLY A 107 19.44 -2.71 -23.37
C GLY A 107 17.92 -2.75 -23.54
N ASP A 108 17.21 -3.45 -22.66
CA ASP A 108 15.75 -3.50 -22.69
C ASP A 108 15.10 -2.21 -22.18
N GLU A 109 13.84 -2.00 -22.56
CA GLU A 109 13.04 -0.86 -22.14
C GLU A 109 12.07 -1.23 -21.00
N ILE A 110 11.95 -0.33 -20.04
CA ILE A 110 10.87 -0.31 -19.04
C ILE A 110 9.99 0.92 -19.26
N GLU A 111 8.73 0.80 -18.90
CA GLU A 111 7.70 1.84 -19.09
C GLU A 111 7.21 2.35 -17.74
N TYR A 112 6.92 3.65 -17.65
CA TYR A 112 6.34 4.25 -16.45
C TYR A 112 4.89 3.80 -16.30
N ALA A 113 4.52 3.31 -15.11
CA ALA A 113 3.25 2.61 -14.91
C ALA A 113 2.00 3.48 -15.13
N TYR A 114 2.15 4.81 -15.11
CA TYR A 114 1.08 5.80 -15.27
C TYR A 114 1.10 6.54 -16.62
N ASP A 115 2.11 6.31 -17.46
CA ASP A 115 2.19 6.82 -18.84
C ASP A 115 3.16 5.94 -19.67
N ASP A 116 2.59 5.04 -20.47
CA ASP A 116 3.35 4.06 -21.25
C ASP A 116 4.19 4.69 -22.38
N ASN A 117 4.04 5.99 -22.66
CA ASN A 117 4.91 6.73 -23.58
C ASN A 117 6.27 7.08 -22.94
N LEU A 118 6.35 7.09 -21.61
CA LEU A 118 7.57 7.41 -20.88
C LEU A 118 8.36 6.12 -20.64
N LYS A 119 9.43 5.97 -21.44
CA LYS A 119 10.27 4.77 -21.42
C LYS A 119 11.70 5.08 -21.03
N ALA A 120 12.31 4.17 -20.30
CA ALA A 120 13.72 4.22 -19.93
C ALA A 120 14.42 2.92 -20.32
N LYS A 121 15.69 3.03 -20.70
CA LYS A 121 16.50 1.89 -21.14
C LYS A 121 17.36 1.38 -20.00
N VAL A 122 17.39 0.08 -19.76
CA VAL A 122 18.27 -0.54 -18.76
C VAL A 122 19.71 -0.44 -19.25
N VAL A 123 20.59 0.18 -18.47
CA VAL A 123 22.02 0.35 -18.83
C VAL A 123 22.95 -0.47 -17.96
N ASP A 124 22.54 -0.81 -16.74
CA ASP A 124 23.22 -1.78 -15.89
C ASP A 124 22.20 -2.42 -14.92
N ASP A 125 22.68 -3.26 -14.01
CA ASP A 125 21.83 -4.00 -13.07
C ASP A 125 21.02 -3.13 -12.08
N ARG A 126 21.32 -1.83 -11.97
CA ARG A 126 20.70 -0.91 -11.01
C ARG A 126 20.26 0.44 -11.60
N ASN A 127 20.74 0.78 -12.79
CA ASN A 127 20.54 2.07 -13.42
C ASN A 127 19.87 1.93 -14.77
N ILE A 128 19.21 3.03 -15.13
CA ILE A 128 18.49 3.20 -16.38
C ILE A 128 18.94 4.52 -17.01
N GLU A 129 18.88 4.57 -18.34
CA GLU A 129 19.05 5.78 -19.11
C GLU A 129 17.67 6.32 -19.50
N TYR A 130 17.47 7.60 -19.21
CA TYR A 130 16.29 8.34 -19.59
C TYR A 130 16.72 9.72 -20.12
N ASN A 131 16.28 10.07 -21.32
CA ASN A 131 16.67 11.33 -22.00
C ASN A 131 18.19 11.57 -22.08
N GLY A 132 18.99 10.50 -22.20
CA GLY A 132 20.45 10.58 -22.29
C GLY A 132 21.17 10.74 -20.94
N GLU A 133 20.45 10.71 -19.81
CA GLU A 133 21.02 10.73 -18.47
C GLU A 133 20.85 9.37 -17.78
N THR A 134 21.93 8.88 -17.16
CA THR A 134 21.91 7.64 -16.36
C THR A 134 21.50 7.94 -14.92
N MET A 135 20.47 7.25 -14.43
CA MET A 135 19.93 7.43 -13.09
C MET A 135 19.33 6.13 -12.51
N SER A 136 18.97 6.14 -11.23
CA SER A 136 18.28 5.01 -10.60
C SER A 136 16.77 5.02 -10.86
N LEU A 137 16.10 3.88 -10.69
CA LEU A 137 14.63 3.78 -10.72
C LEU A 137 13.96 4.77 -9.77
N THR A 138 14.49 4.93 -8.55
CA THR A 138 13.92 5.87 -7.58
C THR A 138 14.09 7.32 -8.04
N ALA A 139 15.22 7.67 -8.66
CA ALA A 139 15.45 9.01 -9.18
C ALA A 139 14.48 9.32 -10.32
N LEU A 140 14.32 8.41 -11.29
CA LEU A 140 13.37 8.59 -12.37
C LEU A 140 11.92 8.62 -11.85
N ALA A 141 11.56 7.75 -10.90
CA ALA A 141 10.22 7.75 -10.30
C ALA A 141 9.91 9.10 -9.64
N LYS A 142 10.85 9.69 -8.89
CA LYS A 142 10.67 11.02 -8.30
C LYS A 142 10.56 12.12 -9.36
N LEU A 143 11.37 12.03 -10.42
CA LEU A 143 11.34 12.99 -11.52
C LEU A 143 9.98 12.99 -12.23
N LEU A 144 9.43 11.81 -12.52
CA LEU A 144 8.17 11.65 -13.24
C LEU A 144 6.95 11.88 -12.33
N SER A 145 7.00 11.48 -11.06
CA SER A 145 5.87 11.60 -10.13
C SER A 145 5.82 12.93 -9.37
N GLY A 146 6.90 13.72 -9.40
CA GLY A 146 7.03 14.96 -8.62
C GLY A 146 7.11 14.80 -7.10
N LYS A 147 7.26 13.56 -6.60
CA LYS A 147 7.25 13.25 -5.16
C LYS A 147 8.58 13.65 -4.50
N LYS A 148 8.49 14.31 -3.34
CA LYS A 148 9.65 14.83 -2.60
C LYS A 148 10.10 13.96 -1.42
N TYR A 149 9.26 13.03 -0.99
CA TYR A 149 9.56 12.09 0.10
C TYR A 149 10.26 10.82 -0.41
N SER A 150 10.60 9.89 0.50
CA SER A 150 11.22 8.62 0.16
C SER A 150 10.24 7.70 -0.57
N ILE A 151 10.66 7.09 -1.69
CA ILE A 151 9.81 6.17 -2.45
C ILE A 151 10.59 4.94 -2.91
N ALA A 152 9.89 3.83 -3.09
CA ALA A 152 10.41 2.62 -3.71
C ALA A 152 10.25 2.68 -5.24
N GLY A 153 11.34 3.01 -5.96
CA GLY A 153 11.35 3.16 -7.42
C GLY A 153 10.67 2.03 -8.21
N PRO A 154 10.92 0.73 -7.94
CA PRO A 154 10.33 -0.37 -8.71
C PRO A 154 8.79 -0.41 -8.75
N LYS A 155 8.10 0.20 -7.77
CA LYS A 155 6.63 0.29 -7.76
C LYS A 155 6.04 1.13 -8.90
N TYR A 156 6.87 1.91 -9.59
CA TYR A 156 6.43 2.91 -10.57
C TYR A 156 6.66 2.50 -12.02
N PHE A 157 7.20 1.30 -12.27
CA PHE A 157 7.57 0.87 -13.61
C PHE A 157 7.03 -0.52 -13.93
N LYS A 158 6.82 -0.74 -15.22
CA LYS A 158 6.47 -2.03 -15.81
C LYS A 158 7.53 -2.46 -16.82
N TYR A 159 7.58 -3.76 -17.04
CA TYR A 159 8.38 -4.37 -18.10
C TYR A 159 7.46 -5.29 -18.89
N LYS A 160 7.26 -4.99 -20.17
CA LYS A 160 6.36 -5.75 -21.07
C LYS A 160 4.95 -5.89 -20.47
N GLY A 161 4.40 -4.83 -19.89
CA GLY A 161 3.07 -4.83 -19.26
C GLY A 161 2.98 -5.41 -17.85
N GLU A 162 4.06 -5.96 -17.28
CA GLU A 162 4.09 -6.51 -15.91
C GLU A 162 4.79 -5.54 -14.95
N TRP A 163 4.21 -5.28 -13.77
CA TRP A 163 4.84 -4.43 -12.75
C TRP A 163 6.14 -5.04 -12.24
N LEU A 164 7.18 -4.21 -12.05
CA LEU A 164 8.48 -4.72 -11.58
C LEU A 164 8.39 -5.37 -10.19
N ASN A 165 7.50 -4.88 -9.32
CA ASN A 165 7.26 -5.45 -8.00
C ASN A 165 6.55 -6.82 -8.05
N ASP A 166 5.60 -6.98 -8.98
CA ASP A 166 4.90 -8.25 -9.18
C ASP A 166 5.85 -9.28 -9.81
N ARG A 167 6.63 -8.84 -10.79
CA ARG A 167 7.68 -9.65 -11.42
C ARG A 167 8.70 -10.14 -10.40
N ARG A 168 9.11 -9.25 -9.50
CA ARG A 168 10.00 -9.56 -8.37
C ARG A 168 9.38 -10.61 -7.44
N HIS A 169 8.12 -10.45 -7.04
CA HIS A 169 7.40 -11.43 -6.22
C HIS A 169 7.27 -12.79 -6.93
N ARG A 170 6.89 -12.78 -8.20
CA ARG A 170 6.76 -14.00 -9.03
C ARG A 170 8.07 -14.77 -9.17
N LEU A 171 9.20 -14.05 -9.21
CA LEU A 171 10.54 -14.63 -9.32
C LEU A 171 11.18 -14.95 -7.96
N GLY A 172 10.61 -14.45 -6.86
CA GLY A 172 11.09 -14.70 -5.49
C GLY A 172 12.44 -14.05 -5.18
N VAL A 173 12.69 -12.83 -5.67
CA VAL A 173 14.00 -12.13 -5.63
C VAL A 173 14.01 -10.81 -4.87
#